data_AF-A0A5C6Q997-F1
#
_entry.id   AF-A0A5C6Q997-F1
#
_cell.length_a   1.000
_cell.length_b   1.000
_cell.length_c   1.000
_cell.angle_alpha   90.00
_cell.angle_beta   90.00
_cell.angle_gamma   90.00
#
_symmetry.space_group_name_H-M   'P 1'
#
loop_
_entity.id
_entity.type
_entity.pdbx_description
1 polymer ?
#
loop_
_entity_poly.entity_id
_entity_poly.type
_entity_poly.pdbx_seq_one_letter_code
_entity_poly.pdbx_strand_id
1 'polypeptide(L)'
;MLSLLTPFDVQLEFSKFSKKTRKMKGYSTQDFSAKTGVPDSTIRKFEKTGEISFRQFLMIYAEIGKLTELQKLTQLSDAPKNLDEVLKDA
;
A
#
# COMPACT_ATOMS: atom_id res chain seq x y z
N MET A 1 -19.27 -4.87 -13.88
CA MET A 1 -19.63 -4.73 -12.45
C MET A 1 -19.12 -3.37 -12.00
N LEU A 2 -20.00 -2.43 -11.64
CA LEU A 2 -19.57 -1.13 -11.11
C LEU A 2 -19.02 -1.35 -9.71
N SER A 3 -17.70 -1.20 -9.54
CA SER A 3 -17.10 -1.11 -8.22
C SER A 3 -17.54 0.21 -7.58
N LEU A 4 -18.11 0.16 -6.37
CA LEU A 4 -18.37 1.36 -5.57
C LEU A 4 -17.09 1.96 -4.97
N LEU A 5 -15.96 1.27 -5.12
CA LEU A 5 -14.66 1.70 -4.64
C LEU A 5 -14.03 2.65 -5.65
N THR A 6 -13.80 3.90 -5.24
CA THR A 6 -13.06 4.88 -6.04
C THR A 6 -11.56 4.82 -5.70
N PRO A 7 -10.67 5.34 -6.58
CA PRO A 7 -9.26 5.49 -6.24
C PRO A 7 -9.04 6.31 -4.96
N PHE A 8 -9.90 7.29 -4.69
CA PHE A 8 -9.85 8.12 -3.50
C PHE A 8 -10.15 7.32 -2.23
N ASP A 9 -11.13 6.41 -2.27
CA ASP A 9 -11.46 5.55 -1.13
C ASP A 9 -10.26 4.69 -0.73
N VAL A 10 -9.62 4.06 -1.73
CA VAL A 10 -8.43 3.23 -1.53
C VAL A 10 -7.25 4.05 -0.98
N GLN A 11 -7.02 5.27 -1.48
CA GLN A 11 -6.00 6.17 -0.94
C GLN A 11 -6.24 6.50 0.54
N LEU A 12 -7.49 6.75 0.91
CA LEU A 12 -7.87 7.06 2.29
C LEU A 12 -7.73 5.84 3.20
N GLU A 13 -8.04 4.65 2.70
CA GLU A 13 -7.81 3.38 3.43
C GLU A 13 -6.31 3.15 3.68
N PHE A 14 -5.47 3.34 2.66
CA PHE A 14 -4.01 3.20 2.82
C PHE A 14 -3.41 4.24 3.77
N SER A 15 -3.90 5.48 3.79
CA SER A 15 -3.41 6.48 4.73
C SER A 15 -3.79 6.18 6.18
N LYS A 16 -5.02 5.70 6.41
CA LYS A 16 -5.48 5.20 7.71
C LYS A 16 -4.65 3.99 8.15
N PHE A 17 -4.41 3.04 7.25
CA PHE A 17 -3.56 1.88 7.50
C PHE A 17 -2.14 2.31 7.91
N SER A 18 -1.51 3.20 7.16
CA SER A 18 -0.18 3.74 7.47
C SER A 18 -0.13 4.35 8.87
N LYS A 19 -1.07 5.25 9.17
CA LYS A 19 -1.15 5.92 10.48
C LYS A 19 -1.35 4.93 11.63
N LYS A 20 -2.24 3.95 11.45
CA LYS A 20 -2.50 2.91 12.46
C LYS A 20 -1.25 2.09 12.71
N THR A 21 -0.62 1.55 11.66
CA THR A 21 0.57 0.70 11.79
C THR A 21 1.76 1.44 12.37
N ARG A 22 2.00 2.69 11.95
CA ARG A 22 3.04 3.54 12.53
C ARG A 22 2.85 3.74 14.04
N LYS A 23 1.63 4.05 14.47
CA LYS A 23 1.31 4.22 15.90
C LYS A 23 1.43 2.91 16.69
N MET A 24 0.99 1.79 16.13
CA MET A 24 1.16 0.47 16.77
C MET A 24 2.64 0.11 16.97
N LYS A 25 3.52 0.53 16.05
CA LYS A 25 4.98 0.40 16.17
C LYS A 25 5.62 1.43 17.11
N GLY A 26 4.85 2.37 17.66
CA GLY A 26 5.33 3.40 18.59
C GLY A 26 6.11 4.55 17.95
N TYR A 27 6.07 4.70 16.62
CA TYR A 27 6.84 5.73 15.93
C TYR A 27 6.12 7.08 15.93
N SER A 28 6.82 8.16 16.28
CA SER A 28 6.39 9.51 15.89
C SER A 28 6.46 9.69 14.36
N THR A 29 5.90 10.75 13.81
CA THR A 29 6.06 11.03 12.38
C THR A 29 7.50 11.44 12.06
N GLN A 30 8.22 12.06 13.01
CA GLN A 30 9.64 12.35 12.87
C GLN A 30 10.49 11.07 12.82
N ASP A 31 10.25 10.12 13.74
CA ASP A 31 10.96 8.82 13.73
C ASP A 31 10.66 8.05 12.45
N PHE A 32 9.41 8.09 12.01
CA PHE A 32 8.98 7.42 10.78
C PHE A 32 9.58 8.08 9.53
N SER A 33 9.76 9.40 9.55
CA SER A 33 10.48 10.13 8.52
C SER A 33 11.93 9.66 8.39
N ALA A 34 12.64 9.52 9.52
CA ALA A 34 14.01 9.01 9.54
C ALA A 34 14.10 7.57 9.02
N LYS A 35 13.15 6.70 9.38
CA LYS A 35 13.11 5.29 8.94
C LYS A 35 12.80 5.12 7.46
N THR A 36 11.85 5.89 6.95
CA THR A 36 11.37 5.75 5.57
C THR A 36 12.15 6.60 4.58
N GLY A 37 12.82 7.67 5.04
CA GLY A 37 13.40 8.70 4.19
C GLY A 37 12.37 9.64 3.54
N VAL A 38 11.10 9.57 3.93
CA VAL A 38 10.03 10.48 3.47
C VAL A 38 9.91 11.65 4.44
N PRO A 39 9.84 12.92 3.99
CA PRO A 39 9.77 14.06 4.89
C PRO A 39 8.58 14.00 5.87
N ASP A 40 8.78 14.42 7.13
CA ASP A 40 7.74 14.46 8.17
C ASP A 40 6.48 15.21 7.71
N SER A 41 6.64 16.34 7.02
CA SER A 41 5.53 17.11 6.46
C SER A 41 4.74 16.34 5.39
N THR A 42 5.43 15.54 4.56
CA THR A 42 4.79 14.66 3.57
C THR A 42 4.03 13.52 4.24
N ILE A 43 4.61 12.89 5.27
CA ILE A 43 3.93 11.84 6.06
C ILE A 43 2.66 12.41 6.70
N ARG A 44 2.74 13.60 7.32
CA ARG A 44 1.57 14.26 7.93
C ARG A 44 0.49 14.60 6.92
N LYS A 45 0.87 15.09 5.73
CA LYS A 45 -0.08 15.35 4.63
C LYS A 45 -0.76 14.05 4.21
N PHE A 46 0.01 13.02 3.90
CA PHE A 46 -0.50 11.72 3.48
C PHE A 46 -1.48 11.13 4.50
N GLU A 47 -1.10 11.06 5.78
CA GLU A 47 -1.96 10.52 6.84
C GLU A 47 -3.20 11.37 7.15
N LYS A 48 -3.26 12.61 6.66
CA LYS A 48 -4.42 13.49 6.79
C LYS A 48 -5.33 13.43 5.57
N THR A 49 -4.77 13.38 4.36
CA THR A 49 -5.52 13.59 3.11
C THR A 49 -5.57 12.38 2.19
N GLY A 50 -4.70 11.39 2.38
CA GLY A 50 -4.50 10.30 1.43
C GLY A 50 -3.55 10.63 0.27
N GLU A 51 -3.14 11.89 0.13
CA GLU A 51 -2.32 12.32 -1.00
C GLU A 51 -0.82 12.14 -0.75
N ILE A 52 -0.15 11.47 -1.67
CA ILE A 52 1.31 11.27 -1.70
C ILE A 52 1.75 10.86 -3.10
N SER A 53 3.04 11.03 -3.43
CA SER A 53 3.60 10.40 -4.64
C SER A 53 3.70 8.88 -4.49
N PHE A 54 3.56 8.14 -5.59
CA PHE A 54 3.66 6.68 -5.56
C PHE A 54 5.01 6.20 -5.01
N ARG A 55 6.12 6.82 -5.40
CA ARG A 55 7.45 6.48 -4.88
C ARG A 55 7.53 6.60 -3.36
N GLN A 56 7.04 7.70 -2.78
CA GLN A 56 7.08 7.89 -1.33
C GLN A 56 6.10 6.97 -0.59
N PHE A 57 4.96 6.64 -1.21
CA PHE A 57 4.07 5.60 -0.69
C PHE A 57 4.79 4.25 -0.58
N LEU A 58 5.52 3.82 -1.62
CA LEU A 58 6.30 2.58 -1.58
C LEU A 58 7.37 2.60 -0.48
N MET A 59 8.06 3.73 -0.27
CA MET A 59 9.02 3.90 0.81
C MET A 59 8.37 3.75 2.20
N ILE A 60 7.18 4.34 2.39
CA ILE A 60 6.38 4.15 3.61
C ILE A 60 6.00 2.68 3.77
N TYR A 61 5.45 2.06 2.71
CA TYR A 61 4.97 0.68 2.73
C TYR A 61 6.07 -0.34 3.02
N ALA A 62 7.31 -0.07 2.60
CA ALA A 62 8.47 -0.88 2.94
C ALA A 62 8.75 -1.00 4.45
N GLU A 63 8.40 0.03 5.24
CA GLU A 63 8.61 0.03 6.70
C GLU A 63 7.41 -0.55 7.48
N ILE A 64 6.20 -0.44 6.93
CA ILE A 64 4.95 -0.85 7.62
C ILE A 64 4.36 -2.16 7.13
N GLY A 65 4.80 -2.67 5.98
CA GLY A 65 4.26 -3.84 5.31
C GLY A 65 5.34 -4.62 4.57
N LYS A 66 4.92 -5.45 3.62
CA LYS A 66 5.80 -6.27 2.80
C LYS A 66 5.71 -5.82 1.35
N LEU A 67 6.72 -5.15 0.82
CA LEU A 67 6.72 -4.69 -0.59
C LEU A 67 6.41 -5.80 -1.60
N THR A 68 6.74 -7.05 -1.28
CA THR A 68 6.39 -8.21 -2.09
C THR A 68 4.89 -8.34 -2.35
N GLU A 69 4.02 -7.92 -1.43
CA GLU A 69 2.56 -7.95 -1.65
C GLU A 69 2.12 -6.93 -2.70
N LEU A 70 2.77 -5.75 -2.76
CA LEU A 70 2.52 -4.78 -3.83
C LEU A 70 3.17 -5.22 -5.14
N GLN A 71 4.34 -5.85 -5.08
CA GLN A 71 5.01 -6.40 -6.26
C GLN A 71 4.16 -7.48 -6.95
N LYS A 72 3.40 -8.28 -6.18
CA LYS A 72 2.48 -9.28 -6.75
C LYS A 72 1.43 -8.65 -7.68
N LEU A 73 1.04 -7.39 -7.44
CA LEU A 73 0.09 -6.68 -8.31
C LEU A 73 0.65 -6.42 -9.72
N THR A 74 1.98 -6.49 -9.89
CA THR A 74 2.62 -6.36 -11.22
C THR A 74 2.78 -7.70 -11.92
N GLN A 75 2.50 -8.82 -11.24
CA GLN A 75 2.51 -10.13 -11.85
C GLN A 75 1.14 -10.31 -12.52
N LEU A 76 1.13 -10.41 -13.85
CA LEU A 76 -0.05 -10.89 -14.53
C LEU A 76 -0.26 -12.33 -14.05
N SER A 77 -1.39 -12.60 -13.38
CA SER A 77 -1.80 -13.97 -13.16
C SER A 77 -1.83 -14.64 -14.52
N ASP A 78 -1.04 -15.68 -14.73
CA ASP A 78 -1.15 -16.53 -15.91
C ASP A 78 -2.61 -16.97 -15.98
N ALA A 79 -3.38 -16.38 -16.90
CA ALA A 79 -4.67 -16.94 -17.21
C ALA A 79 -4.40 -18.38 -17.67
N PRO A 80 -5.11 -19.39 -17.13
CA PRO A 80 -4.90 -20.76 -17.55
C PRO A 80 -5.00 -20.80 -19.06
N LYS A 81 -3.93 -21.23 -19.72
CA LYS A 81 -3.83 -21.13 -21.18
C LYS A 81 -4.73 -22.15 -21.87
N ASN A 82 -5.24 -23.12 -21.11
CA ASN A 82 -6.13 -24.18 -21.57
C ASN A 82 -7.01 -24.73 -20.43
N LEU A 83 -8.00 -25.55 -20.83
CA LEU A 83 -8.98 -26.16 -19.94
C LEU A 83 -8.36 -27.15 -18.94
N ASP A 84 -7.23 -27.76 -19.29
CA ASP A 84 -6.57 -28.79 -18.48
C ASP A 84 -5.92 -28.21 -17.21
N GLU A 85 -5.53 -26.93 -17.21
CA GLU A 85 -5.02 -26.23 -16.01
C GLU A 85 -6.15 -25.87 -15.04
N VAL A 86 -7.36 -25.54 -15.54
CA VAL A 86 -8.53 -25.21 -14.73
C VAL A 86 -9.02 -26.41 -13.91
N LEU A 87 -8.90 -27.61 -14.46
CA LEU A 87 -9.34 -28.85 -13.81
C LEU A 87 -8.39 -29.34 -12.70
N LYS A 88 -7.17 -28.76 -12.59
CA LYS A 88 -6.19 -29.13 -11.55
C LYS A 88 -6.37 -28.38 -10.23
N ASP A 89 -7.06 -27.25 -10.25
CA ASP A 89 -7.31 -26.40 -9.08
C ASP A 89 -8.71 -26.64 -8.45
N ALA A 90 -9.38 -27.75 -8.80
CA ALA A 90 -10.71 -28.14 -8.32
C ALA A 90 -10.69 -29.35 -7.37
#